data_AF-A0A2P8VRQ2-F1
#
_entry.id   AF-A0A2P8VRQ2-F1
#
_cell.length_a   1.000
_cell.length_b   1.000
_cell.length_c   1.000
_cell.angle_alpha   90.00
_cell.angle_beta   90.00
_cell.angle_gamma   90.00
#
_symmetry.space_group_name_H-M   'P 1'
#
loop_
_entity.id
_entity.type
_entity.pdbx_description
1 polymer ?
#
loop_
_entity_poly.entity_id
_entity_poly.type
_entity_poly.pdbx_seq_one_letter_code
_entity_poly.pdbx_strand_id
1 'polypeptide(L)'
;TRPGFEGGQMPLYRRIPKLKHFPLVNQKEYTIINIKGLADLTAGTDVSLESLLEAGILTTNDGPLKVLGDGDLSVALNVKAAAFTKSAKEKIEQAGGTCEVAA
;
A
#
# COMPACT_ATOMS: atom_id res chain seq x y z
N THR A 1 -34.76 -23.05 -8.50
CA THR A 1 -34.49 -22.11 -9.61
C THR A 1 -32.99 -21.97 -9.78
N ARG A 2 -32.49 -21.86 -11.01
CA ARG A 2 -31.04 -21.71 -11.26
C ARG A 2 -30.57 -20.34 -10.74
N PRO A 3 -29.42 -20.21 -10.07
CA PRO A 3 -28.84 -18.91 -9.74
C PRO A 3 -28.77 -18.01 -10.98
N GLY A 4 -29.29 -16.79 -10.88
CA GLY A 4 -29.41 -15.85 -12.00
C GLY A 4 -30.63 -16.03 -12.92
N PHE A 5 -31.59 -16.89 -12.57
CA PHE A 5 -32.88 -17.01 -13.28
C PHE A 5 -33.99 -16.21 -12.59
N GLU A 6 -34.54 -15.20 -13.28
CA GLU A 6 -35.57 -14.28 -12.76
C GLU A 6 -36.94 -14.56 -13.40
N GLY A 7 -37.35 -15.84 -13.50
CA GLY A 7 -38.73 -16.20 -13.85
C GLY A 7 -39.19 -15.87 -15.28
N GLY A 8 -38.26 -15.63 -16.20
CA GLY A 8 -38.55 -15.28 -17.60
C GLY A 8 -38.29 -13.81 -17.95
N GLN A 9 -38.12 -12.95 -16.94
CA GLN A 9 -37.57 -11.60 -17.14
C GLN A 9 -36.09 -11.69 -17.59
N MET A 10 -35.64 -10.72 -18.37
CA MET A 10 -34.21 -10.61 -18.72
C MET A 10 -33.38 -10.43 -17.43
N PRO A 11 -32.48 -11.37 -17.09
CA PRO A 11 -31.73 -11.32 -15.84
C PRO A 11 -30.85 -10.09 -15.70
N LEU A 12 -30.60 -9.66 -14.46
CA LEU A 12 -29.84 -8.44 -14.16
C LEU A 12 -28.47 -8.38 -14.86
N TYR A 13 -27.71 -9.48 -14.87
CA TYR A 13 -26.37 -9.54 -15.48
C TYR A 13 -26.37 -9.40 -17.02
N ARG A 14 -27.55 -9.47 -17.67
CA ARG A 14 -27.72 -9.17 -19.10
C ARG A 14 -28.21 -7.75 -19.37
N ARG A 15 -28.83 -7.12 -18.36
CA ARG A 15 -29.31 -5.73 -18.42
C ARG A 15 -28.18 -4.72 -18.25
N ILE A 16 -27.21 -5.04 -17.41
CA ILE A 16 -26.10 -4.13 -17.09
C ILE A 16 -25.02 -4.23 -18.18
N PRO A 17 -24.50 -3.09 -18.71
CA PRO A 17 -23.38 -3.11 -19.64
C PRO A 17 -22.14 -3.71 -18.98
N LYS A 18 -21.31 -4.41 -19.77
CA LYS A 18 -20.06 -4.97 -19.26
C LYS A 18 -19.15 -3.86 -18.72
N LEU A 19 -18.38 -4.18 -17.67
CA LEU A 19 -17.35 -3.28 -17.16
C LEU A 19 -16.41 -2.88 -18.30
N LYS A 20 -16.03 -1.60 -18.30
CA LYS A 20 -15.11 -1.06 -19.30
C LYS A 20 -13.69 -1.56 -19.01
N HIS A 21 -12.89 -1.72 -20.07
CA HIS A 21 -11.49 -2.15 -20.06
C HIS A 21 -11.26 -3.64 -19.75
N PHE A 22 -10.01 -4.08 -19.90
CA PHE A 22 -9.54 -5.45 -19.68
C PHE A 22 -8.62 -5.50 -18.44
N PRO A 23 -8.53 -6.65 -17.75
CA PRO A 23 -7.61 -6.81 -16.63
C PRO A 23 -6.15 -6.77 -17.13
N LEU A 24 -5.28 -6.06 -16.41
CA LEU A 24 -3.85 -6.03 -16.68
C LEU A 24 -3.19 -7.29 -16.12
N VAL A 25 -2.52 -8.08 -16.97
CA VAL A 25 -1.93 -9.38 -16.57
C VAL A 25 -0.73 -9.21 -15.64
N ASN A 26 0.11 -8.20 -15.87
CA ASN A 26 1.34 -7.97 -15.12
C ASN A 26 1.25 -6.64 -14.34
N GLN A 27 0.25 -6.53 -13.46
CA GLN A 27 0.11 -5.37 -12.60
C GLN A 27 1.24 -5.37 -11.56
N LYS A 28 1.94 -4.23 -11.42
CA LYS A 28 2.91 -4.04 -10.34
C LYS A 28 2.16 -3.75 -9.05
N GLU A 29 2.12 -4.75 -8.18
CA GLU A 29 1.60 -4.62 -6.84
C GLU A 29 2.71 -4.16 -5.89
N TYR A 30 2.33 -3.41 -4.87
CA TYR A 30 3.23 -2.86 -3.87
C TYR A 30 2.63 -3.14 -2.51
N THR A 31 3.48 -3.49 -1.56
CA THR A 31 3.10 -3.50 -0.14
C THR A 31 3.08 -2.06 0.34
N ILE A 32 1.92 -1.57 0.76
CA ILE A 32 1.71 -0.15 1.06
C ILE A 32 1.77 0.08 2.56
N ILE A 33 2.50 1.12 2.98
CA ILE A 33 2.48 1.61 4.36
C ILE A 33 2.32 3.12 4.40
N ASN A 34 1.49 3.60 5.33
CA ASN A 34 1.35 5.03 5.62
C ASN A 34 2.32 5.44 6.73
N ILE A 35 2.78 6.68 6.69
CA ILE A 35 3.63 7.27 7.72
C ILE A 35 3.02 7.16 9.12
N LYS A 36 1.68 7.27 9.25
CA LYS A 36 0.98 7.08 10.53
C LYS A 36 1.35 5.75 11.23
N GLY A 37 1.54 4.66 10.48
CA GLY A 37 1.89 3.37 11.04
C GLY A 37 3.36 3.27 11.49
N LEU A 38 4.18 4.26 11.17
CA LEU A 38 5.58 4.35 11.56
C LEU A 38 5.80 5.28 12.76
N ALA A 39 4.78 6.01 13.19
CA ALA A 39 4.90 7.00 14.27
C ALA A 39 5.20 6.37 15.64
N ASP A 40 4.78 5.12 15.86
CA ASP A 40 4.98 4.39 17.12
C ASP A 40 6.35 3.69 17.20
N LEU A 41 7.15 3.75 16.14
CA LEU A 41 8.49 3.16 16.10
C LEU A 41 9.50 4.04 16.86
N THR A 42 10.51 3.41 17.44
CA THR A 42 11.59 4.13 18.14
C THR A 42 12.49 4.88 17.17
N ALA A 43 12.98 6.06 17.57
CA ALA A 43 13.88 6.87 16.76
C ALA A 43 15.16 6.11 16.37
N GLY A 44 15.56 6.23 15.10
CA GLY A 44 16.77 5.61 14.55
C GLY A 44 16.62 4.14 14.14
N THR A 45 15.42 3.56 14.15
CA THR A 45 15.23 2.20 13.62
C THR A 45 15.32 2.18 12.11
N ASP A 46 15.98 1.15 11.60
CA ASP A 46 15.99 0.81 10.17
C ASP A 46 14.63 0.18 9.80
N VAL A 47 13.83 0.93 9.05
CA VAL A 47 12.52 0.49 8.56
C VAL A 47 12.72 -0.19 7.21
N SER A 48 12.80 -1.52 7.25
CA SER A 48 12.82 -2.41 6.07
C SER A 48 11.54 -3.24 5.99
N LEU A 49 11.29 -3.88 4.85
CA LEU A 49 10.14 -4.79 4.68
C LEU A 49 10.18 -5.93 5.71
N GLU A 50 11.36 -6.51 5.94
CA GLU A 50 11.57 -7.57 6.93
C GLU A 50 11.28 -7.10 8.36
N SER A 51 11.82 -5.93 8.74
CA SER A 51 11.61 -5.35 10.07
C SER A 51 10.12 -5.06 10.33
N LEU A 52 9.39 -4.59 9.32
CA LEU A 52 7.97 -4.30 9.43
C LEU A 52 7.09 -5.56 9.54
N LEU A 53 7.51 -6.67 8.93
CA LEU A 53 6.86 -7.97 9.09
C LEU A 53 7.11 -8.55 10.48
N GLU A 54 8.35 -8.48 10.98
CA GLU A 54 8.71 -8.93 12.33
C GLU A 54 7.99 -8.13 13.41
N ALA A 55 7.86 -6.82 13.23
CA ALA A 55 7.11 -5.94 14.11
C ALA A 55 5.58 -6.17 14.04
N GLY A 56 5.10 -6.99 13.09
CA GLY A 56 3.68 -7.26 12.89
C GLY A 56 2.87 -6.08 12.34
N ILE A 57 3.55 -5.03 11.88
CA ILE A 57 2.92 -3.85 11.27
C ILE A 57 2.41 -4.19 9.87
N LEU A 58 3.17 -5.04 9.16
CA LEU A 58 2.74 -5.66 7.90
C LEU A 58 2.38 -7.12 8.17
N THR A 59 1.24 -7.55 7.65
CA THR A 59 0.79 -8.96 7.76
C THR A 59 1.08 -9.76 6.49
N THR A 60 1.13 -9.09 5.33
CA THR A 60 1.36 -9.70 4.02
C THR A 60 2.50 -9.01 3.29
N ASN A 61 3.23 -9.79 2.49
CA ASN A 61 4.24 -9.30 1.57
C ASN A 61 3.71 -9.48 0.14
N ASP A 62 3.00 -8.46 -0.34
CA ASP A 62 2.35 -8.44 -1.66
C ASP A 62 3.26 -7.78 -2.72
N GLY A 63 4.57 -7.68 -2.43
CA GLY A 63 5.58 -7.11 -3.32
C GLY A 63 6.39 -5.96 -2.70
N PRO A 64 7.08 -5.16 -3.52
CA PRO A 64 7.99 -4.12 -3.06
C PRO A 64 7.31 -3.09 -2.14
N LEU A 65 8.03 -2.62 -1.13
CA LEU A 65 7.51 -1.67 -0.15
C LEU A 65 7.32 -0.28 -0.78
N LYS A 66 6.15 0.31 -0.59
CA LYS A 66 5.83 1.69 -0.98
C LYS A 66 5.31 2.50 0.20
N VAL A 67 5.92 3.66 0.43
CA VAL A 67 5.58 4.54 1.56
C VAL A 67 4.71 5.71 1.10
N LEU A 68 3.60 5.90 1.80
CA LEU A 68 2.59 6.93 1.55
C LEU A 68 2.56 7.98 2.67
N GLY A 69 2.31 9.23 2.29
CA GLY A 69 2.45 10.39 3.18
C GLY A 69 1.24 10.72 4.05
N ASP A 70 0.41 9.75 4.41
CA ASP A 70 -0.74 9.98 5.30
C ASP A 70 -0.33 9.89 6.78
N GLY A 71 -0.76 10.88 7.58
CA GLY A 71 -0.33 11.10 8.97
C GLY A 71 0.90 11.98 9.16
N ASP A 72 1.26 12.23 10.41
CA ASP A 72 2.41 13.05 10.82
C ASP A 72 3.52 12.17 11.39
N LEU A 73 4.77 12.54 11.10
CA LEU A 73 5.97 11.88 11.63
C LEU A 73 6.78 12.88 12.44
N SER A 74 6.99 12.59 13.71
CA SER A 74 7.89 13.36 14.59
C SER A 74 9.18 12.61 14.90
N VAL A 75 9.31 11.38 14.41
CA VAL A 75 10.41 10.46 14.73
C VAL A 75 11.37 10.39 13.54
N ALA A 76 12.65 10.58 13.79
CA ALA A 76 13.69 10.36 12.79
C ALA A 76 13.84 8.85 12.54
N LEU A 77 13.52 8.39 11.34
CA LEU A 77 13.58 6.99 10.92
C LEU A 77 14.47 6.83 9.69
N ASN A 78 15.13 5.69 9.55
CA ASN A 78 15.86 5.34 8.34
C ASN A 78 15.03 4.37 7.50
N VAL A 79 14.37 4.86 6.45
CA VAL A 79 13.36 4.09 5.70
C VAL A 79 13.93 3.58 4.39
N LYS A 80 13.96 2.25 4.24
CA LYS A 80 14.40 1.54 3.04
C LYS A 80 13.17 0.98 2.31
N ALA A 81 12.80 1.60 1.19
CA ALA A 81 11.64 1.18 0.41
C ALA A 81 11.87 1.32 -1.09
N ALA A 82 11.10 0.61 -1.91
CA ALA A 82 11.22 0.65 -3.37
C ALA A 82 10.61 1.91 -3.99
N ALA A 83 9.60 2.49 -3.33
CA ALA A 83 8.97 3.71 -3.81
C ALA A 83 8.46 4.57 -2.65
N PHE A 84 8.51 5.89 -2.85
CA PHE A 84 7.97 6.87 -1.92
C PHE A 84 7.08 7.84 -2.68
N THR A 85 5.99 8.26 -2.06
CA THR A 85 5.23 9.42 -2.54
C THR A 85 5.97 10.72 -2.23
N LYS A 86 5.69 11.77 -3.01
CA LYS A 86 6.32 13.08 -2.80
C LYS A 86 6.06 13.61 -1.38
N SER A 87 4.82 13.55 -0.93
CA SER A 87 4.44 13.95 0.43
C SER A 87 5.11 13.12 1.51
N ALA A 88 5.33 11.81 1.27
CA ALA A 88 6.03 10.98 2.24
C ALA A 88 7.49 11.40 2.42
N LYS A 89 8.21 11.64 1.32
CA LYS A 89 9.61 12.09 1.37
C LYS A 89 9.75 13.40 2.15
N GLU A 90 8.92 14.39 1.82
CA GLU A 90 8.94 15.70 2.47
C GLU A 90 8.73 15.58 3.99
N LYS A 91 7.77 14.76 4.43
CA LYS A 91 7.51 14.56 5.87
C LYS A 91 8.63 13.80 6.59
N ILE A 92 9.24 12.80 5.94
CA ILE A 92 10.36 12.05 6.54
C ILE A 92 11.60 12.94 6.66
N GLU A 93 11.90 13.75 5.64
CA GLU A 93 13.00 14.71 5.68
C GLU A 93 12.76 15.81 6.73
N GLN A 94 11.53 16.30 6.88
CA GLN A 94 11.15 17.25 7.94
C GLN A 94 11.32 16.68 9.35
N ALA A 95 11.08 15.38 9.53
CA ALA A 95 11.32 14.68 10.79
C ALA A 95 12.81 14.37 11.05
N GLY A 96 13.71 14.73 10.12
CA GLY A 96 15.15 14.44 10.21
C GLY A 96 15.52 12.99 9.91
N GLY A 97 14.62 12.24 9.24
CA GLY A 97 14.86 10.87 8.80
C GLY A 97 15.55 10.78 7.44
N THR A 98 15.98 9.57 7.07
CA THR A 98 16.64 9.27 5.80
C THR A 98 15.76 8.37 4.94
N CYS A 99 15.66 8.70 3.64
CA CYS A 99 14.92 7.91 2.65
C CYS A 99 15.90 7.21 1.70
N GLU A 100 16.04 5.89 1.84
CA GLU A 100 16.83 5.07 0.93
C GLU A 100 15.91 4.33 -0.05
N VAL A 101 16.15 4.53 -1.35
CA VAL A 101 15.42 3.82 -2.41
C VAL A 101 16.17 2.52 -2.72
N ALA A 102 15.68 1.40 -2.19
CA ALA A 102 16.20 0.08 -2.49
C ALA A 102 15.52 -0.47 -3.77
N ALA A 103 16.30 -0.95 -4.73
CA ALA A 103 15.83 -1.41 -6.04
C ALA A 103 15.03 -2.72 -5.97
#